data_AF-A0A379ADB9-F1
#
_entry.id   AF-A0A379ADB9-F1
#
_cell.length_a   1.000
_cell.length_b   1.000
_cell.length_c   1.000
_cell.angle_alpha   90.00
_cell.angle_beta   90.00
_cell.angle_gamma   90.00
#
_symmetry.space_group_name_H-M   'P 1'
#
loop_
_entity.id
_entity.type
_entity.pdbx_description
1 polymer ?
#
loop_
_entity_poly.entity_id
_entity_poly.type
_entity_poly.pdbx_seq_one_letter_code
_entity_poly.pdbx_strand_id
1 'polypeptide(L)'
;MTVELNGKSYTAIVDENSNWSASVPVADLGTLTNQTYPVTVTVTDPAGNISTQNTELRVATAVPALTLNDLSDDGVINVSDAQQPLIVSGTGDEGDIIRVTLNNVAYSARGGAGWQLECHRSGIRPGKCAQRYPTGIGSGDRRRW
;
A
#
# COMPACT_ATOMS: atom_id res chain seq x y z
N MET A 1 28.50 -0.11 22.68
CA MET A 1 27.14 0.23 22.23
C MET A 1 26.63 -0.87 21.33
N THR A 2 25.40 -1.32 21.53
CA THR A 2 24.77 -2.42 20.79
C THR A 2 23.38 -2.02 20.32
N VAL A 3 23.03 -2.43 19.11
CA VAL A 3 21.67 -2.34 18.57
C VAL A 3 21.12 -3.75 18.50
N GLU A 4 19.92 -3.99 19.02
CA GLU A 4 19.22 -5.26 18.91
C GLU A 4 18.02 -5.11 17.97
N LEU A 5 17.91 -6.03 17.02
CA LEU A 5 16.75 -6.16 16.14
C LEU A 5 16.49 -7.64 15.89
N ASN A 6 15.22 -8.06 16.07
CA ASN A 6 14.78 -9.44 15.89
C ASN A 6 15.61 -10.46 16.71
N GLY A 7 15.98 -10.09 17.95
CA GLY A 7 16.78 -10.92 18.85
C GLY A 7 18.26 -11.06 18.47
N LYS A 8 18.75 -10.31 17.47
CA LYS A 8 20.16 -10.26 17.06
C LYS A 8 20.80 -8.95 17.47
N SER A 9 22.02 -9.01 17.99
CA SER A 9 22.79 -7.83 18.39
C SER A 9 23.82 -7.43 17.33
N TYR A 10 23.88 -6.14 17.05
CA TYR A 10 24.80 -5.51 16.12
C TYR A 10 25.66 -4.51 16.87
N THR A 11 26.98 -4.58 16.68
CA THR A 11 27.90 -3.60 17.26
C THR A 11 27.76 -2.28 16.52
N ALA A 12 27.52 -1.20 17.26
CA ALA A 12 27.50 0.14 16.71
C ALA A 12 28.91 0.76 16.75
N ILE A 13 29.24 1.55 15.73
CA ILE A 13 30.44 2.37 15.65
C ILE A 13 30.03 3.80 15.98
N VAL A 14 30.74 4.42 16.92
CA VAL A 14 30.57 5.83 17.29
C VAL A 14 31.65 6.65 16.60
N ASP A 15 31.27 7.74 15.94
CA ASP A 15 32.20 8.65 15.27
C ASP A 15 32.75 9.73 16.24
N GLU A 16 33.67 10.55 15.75
CA GLU A 16 34.30 11.63 16.52
C GLU A 16 33.33 12.74 16.94
N ASN A 17 32.17 12.83 16.30
CA ASN A 17 31.10 13.80 16.59
C ASN A 17 30.01 13.21 17.51
N SER A 18 30.24 12.03 18.09
CA SER A 18 29.27 11.30 18.92
C SER A 18 27.99 10.84 18.19
N ASN A 19 28.02 10.78 16.85
CA ASN A 19 27.01 10.03 16.12
C ASN A 19 27.36 8.54 16.14
N TRP A 20 26.37 7.69 15.93
CA TRP A 20 26.59 6.26 15.89
C TRP A 20 25.81 5.62 14.74
N SER A 21 26.33 4.50 14.25
CA SER A 21 25.65 3.66 13.27
C SER A 21 25.93 2.18 13.53
N ALA A 22 24.98 1.32 13.20
CA ALA A 22 25.16 -0.12 13.22
C ALA A 22 24.76 -0.68 11.84
N SER A 23 25.58 -1.56 11.29
CA SER A 23 25.28 -2.23 10.03
C SER A 23 24.49 -3.51 10.30
N VAL A 24 23.31 -3.64 9.68
CA VAL A 24 22.50 -4.86 9.70
C VAL A 24 22.74 -5.60 8.38
N PRO A 25 23.29 -6.83 8.39
CA PRO A 25 23.52 -7.61 7.18
C PRO A 25 22.22 -7.87 6.40
N VAL A 26 22.33 -7.91 5.07
CA VAL A 26 21.18 -8.18 4.18
C VAL A 26 20.51 -9.53 4.49
N ALA A 27 21.29 -10.54 4.90
CA ALA A 27 20.75 -11.83 5.29
C ALA A 27 19.80 -11.72 6.51
N ASP A 28 20.12 -10.86 7.47
CA ASP A 28 19.29 -10.64 8.65
C ASP A 28 18.05 -9.80 8.31
N LEU A 29 18.20 -8.77 7.46
CA LEU A 29 17.06 -8.02 6.92
C LEU A 29 16.08 -8.93 6.16
N GLY A 30 16.60 -9.91 5.41
CA GLY A 30 15.80 -10.89 4.68
C GLY A 30 14.97 -11.83 5.57
N THR A 31 15.24 -11.88 6.88
CA THR A 31 14.44 -12.66 7.84
C THR A 31 13.23 -11.91 8.40
N LEU A 32 13.14 -10.59 8.16
CA LEU A 32 12.05 -9.78 8.68
C LEU A 32 10.77 -9.98 7.87
N THR A 33 9.71 -10.38 8.56
CA THR A 33 8.35 -10.49 8.02
C THR A 33 7.54 -9.20 8.17
N ASN A 34 6.38 -9.12 7.51
CA ASN A 34 5.45 -7.98 7.56
C ASN A 34 4.85 -7.77 8.96
N GLN A 35 5.57 -7.06 9.83
CA GLN A 35 5.17 -6.73 11.19
C GLN A 35 6.01 -5.57 11.75
N THR A 36 5.70 -5.16 12.99
CA THR A 36 6.50 -4.20 13.74
C THR A 36 7.50 -4.94 14.62
N TYR A 37 8.77 -4.52 14.56
CA TYR A 37 9.85 -5.01 15.40
C TYR A 37 10.29 -3.94 16.40
N PRO A 38 10.53 -4.29 17.67
CA PRO A 38 11.28 -3.42 18.56
C PRO A 38 12.74 -3.36 18.09
N VAL A 39 13.30 -2.15 18.12
CA VAL A 39 14.73 -1.91 17.99
C VAL A 39 15.21 -1.35 19.32
N THR A 40 16.14 -2.05 19.95
CA THR A 40 16.67 -1.67 21.27
C THR A 40 18.12 -1.25 21.13
N VAL A 41 18.47 -0.11 21.70
CA VAL A 41 19.83 0.41 21.68
C VAL A 41 20.33 0.48 23.11
N THR A 42 21.48 -0.12 23.38
CA THR A 42 22.10 -0.14 24.71
C THR A 42 23.50 0.46 24.64
N VAL A 43 23.78 1.39 25.56
CA VAL A 43 25.09 1.99 25.77
C VAL A 43 25.54 1.61 27.18
N THR A 44 26.81 1.21 27.30
CA THR A 44 27.49 0.98 28.56
C THR A 44 28.74 1.84 28.57
N ASP A 45 28.90 2.69 29.58
CA ASP A 45 30.11 3.49 29.75
C ASP A 45 31.26 2.68 30.39
N PRO A 46 32.50 3.20 30.44
CA PRO A 46 33.63 2.48 31.05
C PRO A 46 33.48 2.21 32.55
N ALA A 47 32.62 2.94 33.25
CA ALA A 47 32.32 2.74 34.67
C ALA A 47 31.24 1.65 34.89
N GLY A 48 30.62 1.15 33.82
CA GLY A 48 29.59 0.12 33.85
C GLY A 48 28.16 0.66 33.96
N ASN A 49 27.95 1.98 33.82
CA ASN A 49 26.59 2.53 33.78
C ASN A 49 25.93 2.18 32.45
N ILE A 50 24.64 1.78 32.50
CA ILE A 50 23.88 1.34 31.33
C ILE A 50 22.75 2.32 31.04
N SER A 51 22.58 2.67 29.76
CA SER A 51 21.40 3.38 29.24
C SER A 51 20.81 2.59 28.07
N THR A 52 19.47 2.51 28.04
CA THR A 52 18.73 1.77 27.01
C THR A 52 17.65 2.66 26.41
N GLN A 53 17.48 2.59 25.09
CA GLN A 53 16.40 3.25 24.35
C GLN A 53 15.73 2.29 23.38
N ASN A 54 14.42 2.47 23.17
CA ASN A 54 13.62 1.62 22.29
C ASN A 54 12.93 2.46 21.23
N THR A 55 12.89 1.93 20.01
CA THR A 55 12.06 2.46 18.91
C THR A 55 11.43 1.30 18.14
N GLU A 56 10.55 1.61 17.18
CA GLU A 56 9.84 0.63 16.38
C GLU A 56 10.29 0.69 14.92
N LEU A 57 10.58 -0.47 14.34
CA LEU A 57 10.76 -0.67 12.92
C LEU A 57 9.52 -1.33 12.34
N ARG A 58 8.76 -0.61 11.51
CA ARG A 58 7.63 -1.19 10.77
C ARG A 58 8.12 -1.77 9.44
N VAL A 59 7.98 -3.09 9.29
CA VAL A 59 8.25 -3.80 8.04
C VAL A 59 6.92 -4.03 7.33
N ALA A 60 6.77 -3.42 6.16
CA ALA A 60 5.56 -3.46 5.35
C ALA A 60 5.82 -4.18 4.01
N THR A 61 5.89 -5.52 4.05
CA THR A 61 6.20 -6.37 2.89
C THR A 61 4.99 -7.16 2.36
N ALA A 62 3.81 -6.99 2.97
CA ALA A 62 2.58 -7.56 2.43
C ALA A 62 2.29 -7.01 1.04
N VAL A 63 1.95 -7.90 0.11
CA VAL A 63 1.48 -7.53 -1.22
C VAL A 63 0.05 -7.03 -1.10
N PRO A 64 -0.32 -5.88 -1.69
CA PRO A 64 -1.70 -5.42 -1.65
C PRO A 64 -2.64 -6.42 -2.31
N ALA A 65 -3.80 -6.66 -1.69
CA ALA A 65 -4.82 -7.51 -2.28
C ALA A 65 -5.55 -6.77 -3.40
N LEU A 66 -5.80 -7.42 -4.54
CA LEU A 66 -6.57 -6.86 -5.65
C LEU A 66 -7.47 -7.92 -6.25
N THR A 67 -8.74 -7.60 -6.42
CA THR A 67 -9.69 -8.44 -7.16
C THR A 67 -10.31 -7.66 -8.31
N LEU A 68 -10.83 -8.39 -9.28
CA LEU A 68 -11.62 -7.87 -10.39
C LEU A 68 -12.88 -8.72 -10.46
N ASN A 69 -14.04 -8.06 -10.38
CA ASN A 69 -15.32 -8.69 -10.62
C ASN A 69 -15.56 -8.86 -12.12
N ASP A 70 -16.46 -9.76 -12.49
CA ASP A 70 -16.86 -9.94 -13.88
C ASP A 70 -17.41 -8.63 -14.48
N LEU A 71 -17.14 -8.42 -15.77
CA LEU A 71 -17.50 -7.21 -16.49
C LEU A 71 -18.97 -7.21 -16.96
N SER A 72 -19.61 -8.37 -16.94
CA SER A 72 -21.04 -8.62 -17.18
C SER A 72 -21.49 -9.81 -16.32
N ASP A 73 -22.80 -10.05 -16.25
CA ASP A 73 -23.39 -11.10 -15.41
C ASP A 73 -22.91 -12.52 -15.75
N ASP A 74 -22.47 -12.74 -16.99
CA ASP A 74 -22.00 -14.02 -17.53
C ASP A 74 -20.54 -13.97 -18.02
N GLY A 75 -19.83 -12.86 -17.78
CA GLY A 75 -18.47 -12.64 -18.24
C GLY A 75 -18.31 -12.42 -19.75
N VAL A 76 -19.40 -12.35 -20.52
CA VAL A 76 -19.40 -12.09 -21.97
C VAL A 76 -20.17 -10.81 -22.29
N ILE A 77 -19.50 -9.84 -22.91
CA ILE A 77 -20.17 -8.63 -23.41
C ILE A 77 -20.93 -8.95 -24.70
N ASN A 78 -22.25 -8.89 -24.65
CA ASN A 78 -23.13 -9.07 -25.81
C ASN A 78 -23.65 -7.72 -26.36
N VAL A 79 -24.50 -7.78 -27.39
CA VAL A 79 -25.06 -6.58 -28.07
C VAL A 79 -25.91 -5.72 -27.11
N SER A 80 -26.63 -6.37 -26.19
CA SER A 80 -27.47 -5.73 -25.17
C SER A 80 -26.61 -5.02 -24.12
N ASP A 81 -25.58 -5.70 -23.62
CA ASP A 81 -24.64 -5.13 -22.64
C ASP A 81 -23.89 -3.94 -23.24
N ALA A 82 -23.52 -4.04 -24.52
CA ALA A 82 -22.88 -2.95 -25.25
C ALA A 82 -23.79 -1.71 -25.43
N GLN A 83 -25.09 -1.78 -25.11
CA GLN A 83 -25.96 -0.60 -25.04
C GLN A 83 -25.97 0.09 -23.67
N GLN A 84 -25.33 -0.48 -22.65
CA GLN A 84 -25.31 0.03 -21.28
C GLN A 84 -23.92 0.56 -20.89
N PRO A 85 -23.80 1.35 -19.80
CA PRO A 85 -22.49 1.70 -19.24
C PRO A 85 -21.76 0.44 -18.76
N LEU A 86 -20.47 0.35 -19.04
CA LEU A 86 -19.63 -0.74 -18.52
C LEU A 86 -19.19 -0.41 -17.09
N ILE A 87 -19.43 -1.32 -16.15
CA ILE A 87 -18.91 -1.22 -14.78
C ILE A 87 -17.68 -2.09 -14.66
N VAL A 88 -16.55 -1.49 -14.29
CA VAL A 88 -15.33 -2.21 -13.89
C VAL A 88 -15.23 -2.08 -12.39
N SER A 89 -15.15 -3.20 -11.66
CA SER A 89 -15.20 -3.17 -10.20
C SER A 89 -14.38 -4.28 -9.56
N GLY A 90 -14.12 -4.14 -8.26
CA GLY A 90 -13.42 -5.13 -7.46
C GLY A 90 -13.13 -4.61 -6.06
N THR A 91 -12.21 -5.28 -5.37
CA THR A 91 -11.67 -4.85 -4.08
C THR A 91 -10.18 -4.53 -4.21
N GLY A 92 -9.70 -3.69 -3.30
CA GLY A 92 -8.29 -3.33 -3.16
C GLY A 92 -8.03 -2.90 -1.72
N ASP A 93 -6.77 -2.82 -1.29
CA ASP A 93 -6.48 -2.30 0.04
C ASP A 93 -6.82 -0.80 0.13
N GLU A 94 -7.17 -0.34 1.32
CA GLU A 94 -7.59 1.04 1.52
C GLU A 94 -6.43 2.00 1.19
N GLY A 95 -6.72 2.96 0.30
CA GLY A 95 -5.74 3.96 -0.13
C GLY A 95 -4.91 3.56 -1.36
N ASP A 96 -5.00 2.29 -1.82
CA ASP A 96 -4.36 1.87 -3.06
C ASP A 96 -4.84 2.70 -4.26
N ILE A 97 -3.94 2.90 -5.22
CA ILE A 97 -4.29 3.46 -6.53
C ILE A 97 -4.47 2.31 -7.51
N ILE A 98 -5.72 2.03 -7.86
CA ILE A 98 -6.08 1.03 -8.86
C ILE A 98 -6.04 1.68 -10.24
N ARG A 99 -5.19 1.16 -11.13
CA ARG A 99 -5.08 1.64 -12.52
C ARG A 99 -5.72 0.66 -13.49
N VAL A 100 -6.83 1.06 -14.09
CA VAL A 100 -7.53 0.30 -15.13
C VAL A 100 -7.19 0.88 -16.50
N THR A 101 -6.77 0.04 -17.45
CA THR A 101 -6.52 0.49 -18.84
C THR A 101 -7.54 -0.13 -19.77
N LEU A 102 -8.33 0.71 -20.44
CA LEU A 102 -9.31 0.30 -21.45
C LEU A 102 -8.98 1.00 -22.77
N ASN A 103 -8.83 0.24 -23.86
CA ASN A 103 -8.42 0.74 -25.18
C ASN A 103 -7.27 1.76 -25.11
N ASN A 104 -6.20 1.41 -24.40
CA ASN A 104 -5.00 2.25 -24.20
C ASN A 104 -5.23 3.54 -23.41
N VAL A 105 -6.41 3.75 -22.81
CA VAL A 105 -6.68 4.86 -21.89
C VAL A 105 -6.65 4.38 -20.46
N ALA A 106 -5.83 5.02 -19.63
CA ALA A 106 -5.72 4.72 -18.20
C ALA A 106 -6.74 5.53 -17.38
N TYR A 107 -7.39 4.85 -16.45
CA TYR A 107 -8.31 5.39 -15.45
C TYR A 107 -7.81 4.98 -14.06
N SER A 108 -8.04 5.83 -13.07
CA SER A 108 -7.66 5.57 -11.68
C SER A 108 -8.89 5.48 -10.78
N ALA A 109 -8.89 4.51 -9.89
CA ALA A 109 -9.81 4.42 -8.75
C ALA A 109 -9.00 4.24 -7.45
N ARG A 110 -9.61 4.58 -6.32
CA ARG A 110 -9.05 4.27 -4.99
C ARG A 110 -9.53 2.92 -4.49
N GLY A 111 -8.62 2.12 -3.95
CA GLY A 111 -8.90 0.86 -3.25
C GLY A 111 -9.69 1.07 -1.95
N GLY A 112 -10.25 -0.03 -1.43
CA GLY A 112 -11.22 -0.09 -0.34
C GLY A 112 -12.18 -1.27 -0.53
N ALA A 113 -13.23 -1.34 0.30
CA ALA A 113 -14.20 -2.44 0.33
C ALA A 113 -15.10 -2.60 -0.92
N GLY A 114 -14.75 -1.95 -2.04
CA GLY A 114 -15.51 -2.00 -3.30
C GLY A 114 -15.23 -0.76 -4.16
N TRP A 115 -14.18 -0.81 -4.97
CA TRP A 115 -13.93 0.23 -5.96
C TRP A 115 -14.75 -0.04 -7.23
N GLN A 116 -15.22 1.01 -7.89
CA GLN A 116 -16.00 0.90 -9.12
C GLN A 116 -15.67 2.05 -10.07
N LEU A 117 -15.47 1.74 -11.34
CA LEU A 117 -15.41 2.69 -12.45
C LEU A 117 -16.58 2.41 -13.38
N GLU A 118 -17.40 3.43 -13.64
CA GLU A 118 -18.44 3.36 -14.66
C GLU A 118 -17.96 4.06 -15.93
N CYS A 119 -18.02 3.37 -17.07
CA CYS A 119 -17.55 3.83 -18.37
C CYS A 119 -18.71 3.93 -19.37
N HIS A 120 -19.02 5.14 -19.86
CA HIS A 120 -20.09 5.32 -20.86
C HIS A 120 -19.61 5.10 -22.31
N ARG A 121 -20.52 4.57 -23.16
CA ARG A 121 -20.31 4.33 -24.61
C ARG A 121 -19.86 5.55 -25.42
N SER A 122 -20.15 6.78 -24.97
CA SER A 122 -19.77 8.01 -25.69
C SER A 122 -18.26 8.22 -25.87
N GLY A 123 -17.44 7.32 -25.34
CA GLY A 123 -16.12 7.03 -25.86
C GLY A 123 -15.21 6.56 -24.74
N ILE A 124 -14.44 5.51 -24.99
CA ILE A 124 -13.26 5.17 -24.19
C ILE A 124 -12.17 6.19 -24.52
N ARG A 125 -12.46 7.46 -24.21
CA ARG A 125 -11.58 8.61 -24.25
C ARG A 125 -11.29 8.99 -22.80
N PRO A 126 -10.16 9.68 -22.52
CA PRO A 126 -9.87 10.20 -21.18
C PRO A 126 -11.05 11.02 -20.64
N GLY A 127 -11.51 10.73 -19.41
CA GLY A 127 -12.58 11.46 -18.73
C GLY A 127 -14.02 10.94 -18.90
N LYS A 128 -14.25 9.81 -19.58
CA LYS A 128 -15.58 9.19 -19.73
C LYS A 128 -15.84 7.98 -18.82
N CYS A 129 -14.83 7.58 -18.04
CA CYS A 129 -15.04 6.74 -16.87
C CYS A 129 -14.82 7.54 -15.60
N ALA A 130 -15.67 7.34 -14.60
CA ALA A 130 -15.57 8.01 -13.31
C ALA A 130 -15.68 6.99 -12.17
N GLN A 131 -14.95 7.23 -11.07
CA GLN A 131 -15.07 6.42 -9.87
C GLN A 131 -16.45 6.63 -9.25
N ARG A 132 -17.16 5.53 -8.99
CA ARG A 132 -18.32 5.52 -8.10
C ARG A 132 -17.84 5.26 -6.68
N TYR A 133 -18.27 6.12 -5.76
CA TYR A 133 -18.11 5.89 -4.32
C TYR A 133 -19.34 5.13 -3.82
N PRO A 134 -19.19 4.10 -2.96
CA PRO A 134 -20.32 3.49 -2.27
C PRO A 134 -21.12 4.58 -1.55
N THR A 135 -22.45 4.52 -1.64
CA THR A 135 -23.35 5.49 -0.99
C THR A 135 -23.17 5.41 0.52
N GLY A 136 -22.36 6.31 1.09
CA GLY A 136 -22.07 6.33 2.53
C GLY A 136 -21.06 7.38 3.00
N ILE A 137 -20.21 7.93 2.11
CA ILE A 137 -19.32 9.04 2.47
C ILE A 137 -19.95 10.34 1.95
N GLY A 138 -20.41 11.15 2.90
CA GLY A 138 -21.13 12.40 2.62
C GLY A 138 -20.29 13.43 1.87
N SER A 139 -21.01 14.15 1.00
CA SER A 139 -20.78 15.57 0.66
C SER A 139 -19.48 15.91 -0.07
N GLY A 140 -19.57 16.05 -1.41
CA GLY A 140 -18.73 17.06 -2.07
C GLY A 140 -18.65 17.03 -3.58
N ASP A 141 -18.67 15.86 -4.22
CA ASP A 141 -18.37 15.81 -5.66
C ASP A 141 -19.25 14.77 -6.35
N ARG A 142 -20.55 15.09 -6.47
CA ARG A 142 -21.33 14.57 -7.58
C ARG A 142 -20.80 15.24 -8.83
N ARG A 143 -19.67 14.73 -9.35
CA ARG A 143 -19.20 15.08 -10.70
C ARG A 143 -20.20 14.49 -11.68
N ARG A 144 -21.28 15.24 -11.88
CA ARG A 144 -22.14 15.12 -13.07
C ARG A 144 -21.22 15.33 -14.27
N TRP A 145 -21.42 14.45 -15.23
CA TRP A 145 -20.79 14.42 -16.56
C TRP A 145 -20.79 15.78 -17.26
#